data_AF-A0A5Q4T9F6-F1
#
_entry.id   AF-A0A5Q4T9F6-F1
#
_cell.length_a   1.000
_cell.length_b   1.000
_cell.length_c   1.000
_cell.angle_alpha   90.00
_cell.angle_beta   90.00
_cell.angle_gamma   90.00
#
_symmetry.space_group_name_H-M   'P 1'
#
loop_
_entity.id
_entity.type
_entity.pdbx_description
1 polymer ?
#
loop_
_entity_poly.entity_id
_entity_poly.type
_entity_poly.pdbx_seq_one_letter_code
_entity_poly.pdbx_strand_id
1 'polypeptide(L)'
;MSFGSTDPADPPRPAGGVQGRPGAAGLRDPYFPKLGNGGYDVRHYALTLDYDPATGRLAGSAEVTARATQDLSAFHLDLHGMTVGSVTVDGRAAAANRAGDELVVRPRRDIADGAVFRTVVRYAGVPRAVTDADDSREGWLRSPGGALAVGQPSGSAAWFPGNHHPSDKATFVVTVTVPEGRRAVSNGVRTGERTAGGRTTSVWRSAEPMAGYLATLAIGDLRVTSSRSASGLPVVTAADPAVAERASGLLRRVPEFLAWCTERFGPYPFSSAGAVVVPDDRLGYALETQSRPVFPLGQFDETTLVHELAHQWFGNSVSPESWQDVWLNEGFATYAEWLWREDAEDVPVGRSFRAAYEDDANWAFPPAEPPGPADLFGPPVYARGAMVLHRLRAAVGDESFFRIVRGWAAEHRHGNASTADFTAYAEEESGRDLGEVWEAWLYGEARPPTA
;
A
#
# COMPACT_ATOMS: atom_id res chain seq x y z
N MET A 1 -3.21 -83.34 -8.49
CA MET A 1 -3.14 -82.20 -7.56
C MET A 1 -1.70 -81.71 -7.54
N SER A 2 -1.43 -80.54 -8.09
CA SER A 2 -0.21 -79.77 -7.79
C SER A 2 -0.59 -78.31 -7.99
N PHE A 3 -0.37 -77.53 -6.93
CA PHE A 3 -0.90 -76.21 -6.72
C PHE A 3 -0.07 -75.17 -7.48
N GLY A 4 -0.76 -74.21 -8.10
CA GLY A 4 -0.15 -73.06 -8.76
C GLY A 4 0.52 -72.13 -7.75
N SER A 5 1.72 -71.69 -8.10
CA SER A 5 2.47 -70.64 -7.41
C SER A 5 1.75 -69.30 -7.54
N THR A 6 1.31 -68.74 -6.43
CA THR A 6 0.84 -67.35 -6.33
C THR A 6 2.05 -66.46 -6.06
N ASP A 7 2.31 -65.49 -6.95
CA ASP A 7 3.27 -64.41 -6.70
C ASP A 7 2.85 -63.58 -5.47
N PRO A 8 3.80 -63.15 -4.62
CA PRO A 8 3.49 -62.27 -3.51
C PRO A 8 3.15 -60.87 -4.05
N ALA A 9 2.01 -60.34 -3.60
CA ALA A 9 1.62 -58.97 -3.87
C ALA A 9 2.63 -57.99 -3.25
N ASP A 10 3.05 -57.00 -4.06
CA ASP A 10 3.83 -55.86 -3.59
C ASP A 10 3.10 -55.15 -2.43
N PRO A 11 3.80 -54.80 -1.34
CA PRO A 11 3.20 -54.03 -0.27
C PRO A 11 2.79 -52.64 -0.79
N PRO A 12 1.67 -52.06 -0.29
CA PRO A 12 1.26 -50.72 -0.67
C PRO A 12 2.37 -49.72 -0.31
N ARG A 13 2.85 -48.97 -1.31
CA ARG A 13 3.74 -47.82 -1.07
C ARG A 13 3.06 -46.87 -0.09
N PRO A 14 3.75 -46.41 0.98
CA PRO A 14 3.20 -45.38 1.83
C PRO A 14 2.87 -44.16 0.97
N ALA A 15 1.64 -43.65 1.09
CA ALA A 15 1.26 -42.37 0.50
C ALA A 15 2.29 -41.33 0.93
N GLY A 16 2.92 -40.69 -0.05
CA GLY A 16 4.06 -39.79 0.15
C GLY A 16 3.81 -38.82 1.30
N GLY A 17 4.70 -38.88 2.29
CA GLY A 17 4.72 -37.91 3.38
C GLY A 17 4.98 -36.51 2.83
N VAL A 18 4.41 -35.51 3.50
CA VAL A 18 4.72 -34.09 3.33
C VAL A 18 6.25 -33.91 3.35
N GLN A 19 6.83 -33.40 2.27
CA GLN A 19 8.27 -33.13 2.14
C GLN A 19 8.58 -31.63 2.07
N GLY A 20 7.60 -30.80 1.70
CA GLY A 20 7.70 -29.35 1.69
C GLY A 20 7.88 -28.77 3.10
N ARG A 21 8.32 -27.52 3.16
CA ARG A 21 8.47 -26.78 4.42
C ARG A 21 7.36 -25.74 4.55
N PRO A 22 6.94 -25.37 5.77
CA PRO A 22 6.06 -24.22 5.94
C PRO A 22 6.73 -22.96 5.42
N GLY A 23 5.97 -22.10 4.73
CA GLY A 23 6.37 -20.73 4.47
C GLY A 23 6.59 -19.96 5.78
N ALA A 24 7.32 -18.85 5.72
CA ALA A 24 7.57 -18.02 6.90
C ALA A 24 6.30 -17.26 7.31
N ALA A 25 6.05 -17.14 8.62
CA ALA A 25 4.91 -16.42 9.21
C ALA A 25 5.22 -14.92 9.48
N GLY A 26 6.10 -14.34 8.66
CA GLY A 26 6.72 -13.04 8.89
C GLY A 26 7.93 -12.85 7.97
N LEU A 27 8.11 -11.65 7.41
CA LEU A 27 9.25 -11.33 6.53
C LEU A 27 10.47 -10.78 7.27
N ARG A 28 10.40 -10.67 8.61
CA ARG A 28 11.48 -10.14 9.46
C ARG A 28 11.85 -8.69 9.14
N ASP A 29 10.86 -7.90 8.72
CA ASP A 29 11.01 -6.45 8.67
C ASP A 29 11.49 -5.91 10.03
N PRO A 30 12.45 -4.97 10.08
CA PRO A 30 13.03 -4.49 11.34
C PRO A 30 12.00 -3.86 12.29
N TYR A 31 10.93 -3.27 11.74
CA TYR A 31 9.91 -2.56 12.50
C TYR A 31 8.67 -3.43 12.71
N PHE A 32 8.36 -4.28 11.73
CA PHE A 32 7.19 -5.15 11.76
C PHE A 32 7.55 -6.61 11.43
N PRO A 33 8.30 -7.31 12.30
CA PRO A 33 8.89 -8.62 11.97
C PRO A 33 7.87 -9.72 11.68
N LYS A 34 6.61 -9.50 12.06
CA LYS A 34 5.48 -10.41 11.84
C LYS A 34 4.62 -10.04 10.62
N LEU A 35 4.84 -8.89 9.98
CA LEU A 35 4.09 -8.53 8.79
C LEU A 35 4.57 -9.31 7.58
N GLY A 36 3.60 -9.67 6.75
CA GLY A 36 3.82 -10.43 5.54
C GLY A 36 4.28 -11.85 5.80
N ASN A 37 4.44 -12.59 4.71
CA ASN A 37 4.57 -14.02 4.72
C ASN A 37 5.51 -14.50 3.62
N GLY A 38 6.31 -15.51 3.93
CA GLY A 38 7.37 -16.02 3.05
C GLY A 38 7.00 -17.33 2.37
N GLY A 39 7.79 -17.68 1.34
CA GLY A 39 7.66 -18.93 0.60
C GLY A 39 6.69 -18.88 -0.58
N TYR A 40 6.06 -17.73 -0.81
CA TYR A 40 5.24 -17.45 -1.99
C TYR A 40 5.23 -15.95 -2.29
N ASP A 41 4.74 -15.60 -3.48
CA ASP A 41 4.59 -14.24 -4.00
C ASP A 41 3.17 -14.12 -4.57
N VAL A 42 2.40 -13.15 -4.08
CA VAL A 42 1.00 -12.97 -4.47
C VAL A 42 0.91 -12.20 -5.78
N ARG A 43 0.19 -12.78 -6.74
CA ARG A 43 -0.03 -12.18 -8.06
C ARG A 43 -1.35 -11.44 -8.17
N HIS A 44 -2.37 -11.92 -7.45
CA HIS A 44 -3.72 -11.38 -7.56
C HIS A 44 -4.56 -11.61 -6.31
N TYR A 45 -5.31 -10.58 -5.93
CA TYR A 45 -6.42 -10.66 -4.99
C TYR A 45 -7.75 -10.41 -5.70
N ALA A 46 -8.69 -11.34 -5.59
CA ALA A 46 -10.09 -11.12 -5.89
C ALA A 46 -10.90 -11.13 -4.59
N LEU A 47 -11.33 -9.94 -4.15
CA LEU A 47 -12.07 -9.73 -2.92
C LEU A 47 -13.55 -9.57 -3.24
N THR A 48 -14.40 -10.43 -2.68
CA THR A 48 -15.86 -10.28 -2.72
C THR A 48 -16.35 -9.98 -1.32
N LEU A 49 -16.88 -8.77 -1.13
CA LEU A 49 -17.21 -8.19 0.16
C LEU A 49 -18.70 -7.85 0.22
N ASP A 50 -19.34 -8.23 1.32
CA ASP A 50 -20.69 -7.85 1.66
C ASP A 50 -20.65 -7.13 3.01
N TYR A 51 -20.92 -5.82 2.99
CA TYR A 51 -20.89 -4.98 4.17
C TYR A 51 -22.27 -4.43 4.49
N ASP A 52 -22.66 -4.55 5.76
CA ASP A 52 -23.86 -3.94 6.30
C ASP A 52 -23.50 -2.90 7.38
N PRO A 53 -23.63 -1.60 7.09
CA PRO A 53 -23.35 -0.54 8.04
C PRO A 53 -24.21 -0.60 9.33
N ALA A 54 -25.44 -1.11 9.23
CA ALA A 54 -26.37 -1.16 10.36
C ALA A 54 -25.84 -2.10 11.46
N THR A 55 -25.35 -3.28 11.06
CA THR A 55 -24.74 -4.25 11.97
C THR A 55 -23.24 -4.05 12.15
N GLY A 56 -22.59 -3.34 11.22
CA GLY A 56 -21.14 -3.24 11.12
C GLY A 56 -20.48 -4.55 10.65
N ARG A 57 -21.27 -5.53 10.20
CA ARG A 57 -20.77 -6.84 9.82
C ARG A 57 -20.23 -6.82 8.38
N LEU A 58 -19.05 -7.38 8.21
CA LEU A 58 -18.44 -7.68 6.93
C LEU A 58 -18.42 -9.20 6.74
N ALA A 59 -18.95 -9.67 5.62
CA ALA A 59 -18.74 -11.04 5.13
C ALA A 59 -17.89 -10.97 3.86
N GLY A 60 -16.86 -11.79 3.79
CA GLY A 60 -15.86 -11.75 2.73
C GLY A 60 -15.53 -13.11 2.15
N SER A 61 -15.16 -13.10 0.88
CA SER A 61 -14.44 -14.18 0.20
C SER A 61 -13.21 -13.56 -0.45
N ALA A 62 -12.02 -13.94 0.03
CA ALA A 62 -10.76 -13.54 -0.56
C ALA A 62 -10.19 -14.71 -1.36
N GLU A 63 -10.09 -14.53 -2.68
CA GLU A 63 -9.36 -15.42 -3.57
C GLU A 63 -7.96 -14.83 -3.79
N VAL A 64 -6.94 -15.55 -3.33
CA VAL A 64 -5.53 -15.18 -3.41
C VAL A 64 -4.86 -16.12 -4.42
N THR A 65 -4.36 -15.57 -5.52
CA THR A 65 -3.55 -16.32 -6.50
C THR A 65 -2.09 -15.98 -6.27
N ALA A 66 -1.28 -16.99 -5.97
CA ALA A 66 0.13 -16.83 -5.63
C ALA A 66 1.00 -17.84 -6.37
N ARG A 67 2.29 -17.53 -6.49
CA ARG A 67 3.33 -18.44 -6.96
C ARG A 67 4.20 -18.85 -5.78
N ALA A 68 4.38 -20.15 -5.56
CA ALA A 68 5.30 -20.64 -4.56
C ALA A 68 6.76 -20.34 -4.97
N THR A 69 7.59 -19.98 -4.01
CA THR A 69 9.04 -19.74 -4.17
C THR A 69 9.89 -20.83 -3.49
N GLN A 70 9.20 -21.87 -3.00
CA GLN A 70 9.76 -23.11 -2.46
C GLN A 70 8.68 -24.19 -2.44
N ASP A 71 9.04 -25.45 -2.13
CA ASP A 71 8.06 -26.49 -1.83
C ASP A 71 7.35 -26.18 -0.49
N LEU A 72 6.05 -25.88 -0.54
CA LEU A 72 5.24 -25.47 0.61
C LEU A 72 4.38 -26.61 1.15
N SER A 73 4.60 -26.97 2.42
CA SER A 73 3.66 -27.84 3.17
C SER A 73 2.59 -27.05 3.93
N ALA A 74 2.81 -25.76 4.13
CA ALA A 74 1.87 -24.80 4.69
C ALA A 74 2.29 -23.40 4.24
N PHE A 75 1.35 -22.46 4.29
CA PHE A 75 1.63 -21.04 4.13
C PHE A 75 0.71 -20.23 5.05
N HIS A 76 0.96 -18.94 5.11
CA HIS A 76 0.47 -18.03 6.12
C HIS A 76 -0.24 -16.83 5.48
N LEU A 77 -1.24 -16.25 6.14
CA LEU A 77 -1.97 -15.06 5.69
C LEU A 77 -2.34 -14.22 6.92
N ASP A 78 -2.07 -12.93 6.87
CA ASP A 78 -2.39 -11.96 7.92
C ASP A 78 -3.90 -11.64 7.90
N LEU A 79 -4.62 -11.81 9.01
CA LEU A 79 -6.04 -11.46 9.13
C LEU A 79 -6.48 -11.19 10.57
N HIS A 80 -6.77 -9.93 10.91
CA HIS A 80 -7.07 -9.49 12.27
C HIS A 80 -8.56 -9.60 12.60
N GLY A 81 -8.89 -10.18 13.77
CA GLY A 81 -10.22 -10.11 14.38
C GLY A 81 -11.40 -10.79 13.63
N MET A 82 -11.20 -11.29 12.41
CA MET A 82 -12.25 -11.88 11.58
C MET A 82 -12.35 -13.40 11.77
N THR A 83 -13.57 -13.95 11.77
CA THR A 83 -13.77 -15.40 11.87
C THR A 83 -13.65 -16.06 10.51
N VAL A 84 -12.73 -17.02 10.37
CA VAL A 84 -12.59 -17.84 9.15
C VAL A 84 -13.61 -18.97 9.19
N GLY A 85 -14.45 -19.07 8.15
CA GLY A 85 -15.45 -20.13 8.01
C GLY A 85 -14.93 -21.32 7.21
N SER A 86 -14.20 -21.08 6.11
CA SER A 86 -13.58 -22.15 5.33
C SER A 86 -12.40 -21.66 4.51
N VAL A 87 -11.48 -22.58 4.22
CA VAL A 87 -10.33 -22.36 3.33
C VAL A 87 -10.25 -23.49 2.31
N THR A 88 -10.01 -23.13 1.05
CA THR A 88 -9.68 -24.08 -0.01
C THR A 88 -8.39 -23.68 -0.69
N VAL A 89 -7.61 -24.67 -1.13
CA VAL A 89 -6.45 -24.48 -2.01
C VAL A 89 -6.70 -25.33 -3.26
N ASP A 90 -6.66 -24.69 -4.42
CA ASP A 90 -6.99 -25.26 -5.74
C ASP A 90 -8.34 -26.00 -5.75
N GLY A 91 -9.34 -25.38 -5.10
CA GLY A 91 -10.70 -25.90 -5.00
C GLY A 91 -10.87 -27.09 -4.06
N ARG A 92 -9.81 -27.54 -3.38
CA ARG A 92 -9.88 -28.61 -2.36
C ARG A 92 -9.82 -28.01 -0.96
N ALA A 93 -10.59 -28.58 -0.03
CA ALA A 93 -10.53 -28.16 1.37
C ALA A 93 -9.10 -28.25 1.92
N ALA A 94 -8.66 -27.19 2.60
CA ALA A 94 -7.39 -27.09 3.29
C ALA A 94 -7.65 -26.98 4.80
N ALA A 95 -6.75 -27.54 5.61
CA ALA A 95 -6.82 -27.31 7.05
C ALA A 95 -6.36 -25.88 7.35
N ALA A 96 -7.06 -25.19 8.26
CA ALA A 96 -6.76 -23.82 8.62
C ALA A 96 -6.74 -23.70 10.14
N ASN A 97 -5.69 -23.08 10.68
CA ASN A 97 -5.57 -22.77 12.10
C ASN A 97 -5.16 -21.30 12.26
N ARG A 98 -5.51 -20.69 13.39
CA ARG A 98 -5.10 -19.34 13.74
C ARG A 98 -4.06 -19.36 14.86
N ALA A 99 -3.03 -18.53 14.72
CA ALA A 99 -2.08 -18.22 15.77
C ALA A 99 -2.05 -16.70 15.95
N GLY A 100 -2.91 -16.18 16.83
CA GLY A 100 -3.16 -14.74 16.92
C GLY A 100 -3.78 -14.21 15.63
N ASP A 101 -3.10 -13.26 15.01
CA ASP A 101 -3.49 -12.58 13.78
C ASP A 101 -3.07 -13.31 12.50
N GLU A 102 -2.35 -14.42 12.65
CA GLU A 102 -1.82 -15.22 11.55
C GLU A 102 -2.71 -16.44 11.22
N LEU A 103 -3.11 -16.59 9.95
CA LEU A 103 -3.87 -17.73 9.42
C LEU A 103 -2.94 -18.74 8.74
N VAL A 104 -2.68 -19.84 9.42
CA VAL A 104 -1.90 -20.96 8.89
C VAL A 104 -2.78 -21.86 8.03
N VAL A 105 -2.47 -21.96 6.74
CA VAL A 105 -3.16 -22.79 5.75
C VAL A 105 -2.31 -24.00 5.38
N ARG A 106 -2.86 -25.20 5.54
CA ARG A 106 -2.23 -26.48 5.18
C ARG A 106 -2.99 -27.13 4.02
N PRO A 107 -2.46 -27.07 2.79
CA PRO A 107 -3.08 -27.73 1.65
C PRO A 107 -3.06 -29.25 1.81
N ARG A 108 -3.92 -29.95 1.07
CA ARG A 108 -4.01 -31.44 1.14
C ARG A 108 -2.77 -32.13 0.58
N ARG A 109 -2.04 -31.45 -0.30
CA ARG A 109 -0.76 -31.87 -0.89
C ARG A 109 0.15 -30.66 -0.88
N ASP A 110 1.44 -30.91 -0.77
CA ASP A 110 2.44 -29.86 -0.86
C ASP A 110 2.31 -29.13 -2.20
N ILE A 111 2.54 -27.82 -2.17
CA ILE A 111 2.59 -26.97 -3.36
C ILE A 111 4.06 -26.96 -3.78
N ALA A 112 4.34 -27.37 -5.01
CA ALA A 112 5.71 -27.43 -5.51
C ALA A 112 6.29 -26.03 -5.74
N ASP A 113 7.61 -25.90 -5.62
CA ASP A 113 8.34 -24.69 -6.00
C ASP A 113 7.98 -24.24 -7.43
N GLY A 114 7.76 -22.94 -7.62
CA GLY A 114 7.34 -22.34 -8.86
C GLY A 114 5.88 -22.58 -9.26
N ALA A 115 5.12 -23.42 -8.54
CA ALA A 115 3.71 -23.67 -8.86
C ALA A 115 2.83 -22.44 -8.55
N VAL A 116 1.88 -22.15 -9.44
CA VAL A 116 0.80 -21.20 -9.16
C VAL A 116 -0.32 -21.95 -8.45
N PHE A 117 -0.77 -21.42 -7.32
CA PHE A 117 -1.87 -21.98 -6.54
C PHE A 117 -2.88 -20.89 -6.22
N ARG A 118 -4.12 -21.33 -5.97
CA ARG A 118 -5.21 -20.43 -5.61
C ARG A 118 -5.81 -20.81 -4.28
N THR A 119 -5.82 -19.87 -3.36
CA THR A 119 -6.43 -20.00 -2.04
C THR A 119 -7.71 -19.20 -1.99
N VAL A 120 -8.81 -19.80 -1.52
CA VAL A 120 -10.06 -19.08 -1.25
C VAL A 120 -10.37 -19.17 0.24
N VAL A 121 -10.40 -18.02 0.90
CA VAL A 121 -10.74 -17.87 2.31
C VAL A 121 -12.12 -17.23 2.42
N ARG A 122 -13.08 -17.92 3.02
CA ARG A 122 -14.39 -17.36 3.39
C ARG A 122 -14.37 -16.97 4.85
N TYR A 123 -14.72 -15.72 5.14
CA TYR A 123 -14.62 -15.15 6.48
C TYR A 123 -15.76 -14.17 6.75
N ALA A 124 -16.03 -13.89 8.02
CA ALA A 124 -16.97 -12.86 8.41
C ALA A 124 -16.70 -12.36 9.84
N GLY A 125 -17.15 -11.15 10.15
CA GLY A 125 -16.94 -10.56 11.46
C GLY A 125 -17.36 -9.09 11.49
N VAL A 126 -17.01 -8.41 12.58
CA VAL A 126 -17.09 -6.96 12.69
C VAL A 126 -15.65 -6.46 12.69
N PRO A 127 -15.12 -6.03 11.53
CA PRO A 127 -13.76 -5.53 11.44
C PRO A 127 -13.60 -4.28 12.30
N ARG A 128 -12.38 -4.06 12.82
CA ARG A 128 -12.07 -2.99 13.76
C ARG A 128 -10.92 -2.13 13.24
N ALA A 129 -10.80 -0.94 13.80
CA ALA A 129 -9.60 -0.15 13.65
C ALA A 129 -8.41 -0.87 14.29
N VAL A 130 -7.25 -0.71 13.70
CA VAL A 130 -5.95 -1.02 14.31
C VAL A 130 -5.40 0.29 14.87
N THR A 131 -4.65 0.20 15.98
CA THR A 131 -3.95 1.34 16.57
C THR A 131 -2.47 1.03 16.53
N ASP A 132 -1.72 1.92 15.90
CA ASP A 132 -0.28 1.77 15.68
C ASP A 132 0.54 2.25 16.88
N ALA A 133 1.86 2.05 16.79
CA ALA A 133 2.79 2.39 17.87
C ALA A 133 2.86 3.91 18.15
N ASP A 134 2.45 4.73 17.20
CA ASP A 134 2.35 6.20 17.27
C ASP A 134 0.95 6.70 17.67
N ASP A 135 0.08 5.79 18.16
CA ASP A 135 -1.34 6.03 18.50
C ASP A 135 -2.25 6.40 17.31
N SER A 136 -1.74 6.41 16.09
CA SER A 136 -2.56 6.61 14.91
C SER A 136 -3.52 5.42 14.72
N ARG A 137 -4.63 5.67 14.01
CA ARG A 137 -5.69 4.66 13.80
C ARG A 137 -5.88 4.39 12.32
N GLU A 138 -5.80 3.11 11.99
CA GLU A 138 -5.94 2.61 10.63
C GLU A 138 -6.88 1.39 10.57
N GLY A 139 -6.85 0.65 9.47
CA GLY A 139 -7.66 -0.55 9.26
C GLY A 139 -9.10 -0.21 8.94
N TRP A 140 -10.06 -0.68 9.76
CA TRP A 140 -11.49 -0.48 9.50
C TRP A 140 -12.12 0.60 10.38
N LEU A 141 -12.24 1.81 9.83
CA LEU A 141 -12.77 2.99 10.51
C LEU A 141 -14.28 3.10 10.25
N ARG A 142 -15.11 2.56 11.14
CA ARG A 142 -16.57 2.56 11.01
C ARG A 142 -17.20 3.96 11.14
N SER A 143 -18.31 4.19 10.46
CA SER A 143 -19.24 5.29 10.70
C SER A 143 -20.70 4.83 10.69
N PRO A 144 -21.67 5.68 11.11
CA PRO A 144 -23.08 5.30 11.11
C PRO A 144 -23.62 4.87 9.74
N GLY A 145 -23.11 5.46 8.65
CA GLY A 145 -23.55 5.19 7.28
C GLY A 145 -22.65 4.25 6.48
N GLY A 146 -21.51 3.83 7.03
CA GLY A 146 -20.53 3.06 6.27
C GLY A 146 -19.22 2.82 7.01
N ALA A 147 -18.13 2.86 6.26
CA ALA A 147 -16.78 2.62 6.76
C ALA A 147 -15.74 3.24 5.83
N LEU A 148 -14.56 3.49 6.36
CA LEU A 148 -13.36 3.80 5.59
C LEU A 148 -12.32 2.74 5.94
N ALA A 149 -11.75 2.10 4.93
CA ALA A 149 -10.59 1.22 5.06
C ALA A 149 -9.33 1.92 4.56
N VAL A 150 -8.33 2.02 5.43
CA VAL A 150 -6.98 2.54 5.18
C VAL A 150 -5.99 1.58 5.82
N GLY A 151 -4.77 1.44 5.31
CA GLY A 151 -3.96 0.26 5.61
C GLY A 151 -2.49 0.47 5.94
N GLN A 152 -1.99 1.72 6.05
CA GLN A 152 -0.60 1.99 6.39
C GLN A 152 -0.39 2.10 7.92
N PRO A 153 0.54 1.32 8.51
CA PRO A 153 1.43 0.35 7.86
C PRO A 153 0.81 -1.05 7.67
N SER A 154 -0.22 -1.43 8.43
CA SER A 154 -0.65 -2.83 8.56
C SER A 154 -2.17 -3.07 8.50
N GLY A 155 -2.96 -2.00 8.42
CA GLY A 155 -4.39 -2.00 8.69
C GLY A 155 -5.21 -2.84 7.72
N SER A 156 -4.66 -3.17 6.55
CA SER A 156 -5.34 -4.02 5.56
C SER A 156 -5.69 -5.41 6.08
N ALA A 157 -4.91 -5.92 7.05
CA ALA A 157 -5.22 -7.18 7.73
C ALA A 157 -6.57 -7.14 8.49
N ALA A 158 -7.10 -5.96 8.82
CA ALA A 158 -8.38 -5.83 9.51
C ALA A 158 -9.60 -6.24 8.66
N TRP A 159 -9.47 -6.29 7.33
CA TRP A 159 -10.63 -6.47 6.45
C TRP A 159 -10.45 -7.51 5.34
N PHE A 160 -9.23 -7.94 5.02
CA PHE A 160 -9.01 -9.12 4.17
C PHE A 160 -7.74 -9.91 4.52
N PRO A 161 -7.76 -11.25 4.36
CA PRO A 161 -6.58 -12.07 4.53
C PRO A 161 -5.60 -11.85 3.38
N GLY A 162 -4.33 -11.60 3.70
CA GLY A 162 -3.31 -11.33 2.69
C GLY A 162 -1.88 -11.47 3.20
N ASN A 163 -0.93 -11.26 2.30
CA ASN A 163 0.47 -11.04 2.62
C ASN A 163 0.67 -9.52 2.75
N HIS A 164 0.54 -8.98 3.97
CA HIS A 164 0.47 -7.53 4.20
C HIS A 164 1.85 -6.95 4.49
N HIS A 165 2.68 -6.85 3.46
CA HIS A 165 3.97 -6.17 3.50
C HIS A 165 4.19 -5.37 2.20
N PRO A 166 4.84 -4.20 2.24
CA PRO A 166 5.06 -3.39 1.04
C PRO A 166 5.78 -4.14 -0.09
N SER A 167 6.65 -5.10 0.24
CA SER A 167 7.41 -5.91 -0.73
C SER A 167 6.60 -6.95 -1.53
N ASP A 168 5.37 -7.30 -1.13
CA ASP A 168 4.53 -8.26 -1.88
C ASP A 168 3.36 -7.54 -2.56
N LYS A 169 3.61 -7.05 -3.78
CA LYS A 169 2.64 -6.28 -4.56
C LYS A 169 1.84 -7.19 -5.48
N ALA A 170 0.53 -6.99 -5.51
CA ALA A 170 -0.38 -7.78 -6.31
C ALA A 170 -1.37 -6.92 -7.09
N THR A 171 -2.00 -7.50 -8.10
CA THR A 171 -3.17 -6.88 -8.75
C THR A 171 -4.44 -7.15 -7.96
N PHE A 172 -5.46 -6.28 -8.08
CA PHE A 172 -6.69 -6.38 -7.27
C PHE A 172 -7.96 -6.27 -8.11
N VAL A 173 -8.94 -7.09 -7.75
CA VAL A 173 -10.36 -6.87 -8.07
C VAL A 173 -11.14 -6.84 -6.76
N VAL A 174 -11.77 -5.71 -6.46
CA VAL A 174 -12.62 -5.53 -5.28
C VAL A 174 -14.07 -5.43 -5.74
N THR A 175 -14.84 -6.48 -5.46
CA THR A 175 -16.29 -6.52 -5.63
C THR A 175 -16.94 -6.29 -4.28
N VAL A 176 -17.65 -5.19 -4.11
CA VAL A 176 -18.24 -4.81 -2.83
C VAL A 176 -19.73 -4.60 -2.98
N THR A 177 -20.50 -5.20 -2.07
CA THR A 177 -21.95 -5.10 -2.00
C THR A 177 -22.36 -4.41 -0.71
N VAL A 178 -23.18 -3.38 -0.84
CA VAL A 178 -23.72 -2.56 0.26
C VAL A 178 -25.23 -2.37 0.09
N PRO A 179 -25.97 -1.93 1.13
CA PRO A 179 -27.38 -1.57 0.96
C PRO A 179 -27.59 -0.52 -0.13
N GLU A 180 -28.71 -0.61 -0.84
CA GLU A 180 -29.12 0.39 -1.82
C GLU A 180 -29.15 1.81 -1.20
N GLY A 181 -28.75 2.81 -1.99
CA GLY A 181 -28.54 4.18 -1.51
C GLY A 181 -27.13 4.46 -1.01
N ARG A 182 -26.37 3.44 -0.57
CA ARG A 182 -24.95 3.57 -0.26
C ARG A 182 -24.08 3.39 -1.51
N ARG A 183 -22.92 4.03 -1.50
CA ARG A 183 -21.86 3.93 -2.51
C ARG A 183 -20.64 3.27 -1.88
N ALA A 184 -19.85 2.60 -2.71
CA ALA A 184 -18.55 2.06 -2.33
C ALA A 184 -17.51 2.38 -3.41
N VAL A 185 -16.43 3.04 -3.00
CA VAL A 185 -15.32 3.50 -3.83
C VAL A 185 -14.03 2.82 -3.36
N SER A 186 -13.25 2.29 -4.29
CA SER A 186 -11.98 1.61 -4.03
C SER A 186 -10.94 2.02 -5.07
N ASN A 187 -9.78 1.36 -5.11
CA ASN A 187 -8.67 1.67 -6.01
C ASN A 187 -8.98 1.32 -7.49
N GLY A 188 -8.25 1.92 -8.43
CA GLY A 188 -8.28 1.56 -9.85
C GLY A 188 -9.57 1.97 -10.59
N VAL A 189 -9.96 1.26 -11.65
CA VAL A 189 -11.10 1.63 -12.49
C VAL A 189 -12.37 0.92 -12.03
N ARG A 190 -13.50 1.63 -11.94
CA ARG A 190 -14.81 0.98 -11.75
C ARG A 190 -15.25 0.30 -13.04
N THR A 191 -15.29 -1.03 -13.04
CA THR A 191 -15.66 -1.84 -14.22
C THR A 191 -17.11 -2.32 -14.21
N GLY A 192 -17.82 -2.16 -13.08
CA GLY A 192 -19.22 -2.54 -12.98
C GLY A 192 -19.90 -1.88 -11.79
N GLU A 193 -21.20 -1.62 -11.94
CA GLU A 193 -22.11 -1.27 -10.85
C GLU A 193 -23.49 -1.81 -11.19
N ARG A 194 -24.16 -2.44 -10.22
CA ARG A 194 -25.52 -2.96 -10.38
C ARG A 194 -26.26 -2.91 -9.06
N THR A 195 -27.49 -2.44 -9.10
CA THR A 195 -28.43 -2.48 -7.98
C THR A 195 -29.51 -3.54 -8.24
N ALA A 196 -29.69 -4.46 -7.29
CA ALA A 196 -30.72 -5.48 -7.35
C ALA A 196 -31.07 -5.97 -5.94
N GLY A 197 -32.36 -6.20 -5.66
CA GLY A 197 -32.81 -6.74 -4.38
C GLY A 197 -32.45 -5.88 -3.16
N GLY A 198 -32.49 -4.55 -3.30
CA GLY A 198 -32.16 -3.62 -2.22
C GLY A 198 -30.66 -3.51 -1.89
N ARG A 199 -29.79 -3.99 -2.78
CA ARG A 199 -28.34 -3.94 -2.62
C ARG A 199 -27.66 -3.39 -3.87
N THR A 200 -26.60 -2.62 -3.69
CA THR A 200 -25.74 -2.11 -4.75
C THR A 200 -24.40 -2.83 -4.69
N THR A 201 -24.00 -3.46 -5.79
CA THR A 201 -22.68 -4.06 -5.96
C THR A 201 -21.85 -3.22 -6.92
N SER A 202 -20.65 -2.82 -6.53
CA SER A 202 -19.66 -2.18 -7.42
C SER A 202 -18.41 -3.07 -7.56
N VAL A 203 -17.78 -3.00 -8.73
CA VAL A 203 -16.54 -3.74 -9.05
C VAL A 203 -15.46 -2.74 -9.42
N TRP A 204 -14.36 -2.79 -8.69
CA TRP A 204 -13.18 -1.95 -8.88
C TRP A 204 -11.97 -2.81 -9.22
N ARG A 205 -11.19 -2.41 -10.21
CA ARG A 205 -10.03 -3.16 -10.71
C ARG A 205 -8.77 -2.30 -10.72
N SER A 206 -7.75 -2.75 -10.00
CA SER A 206 -6.37 -2.25 -10.10
C SER A 206 -5.56 -3.26 -10.92
N ALA A 207 -5.21 -2.88 -12.14
CA ALA A 207 -4.48 -3.76 -13.06
C ALA A 207 -2.97 -3.71 -12.82
N GLU A 208 -2.49 -2.60 -12.27
CA GLU A 208 -1.12 -2.40 -11.83
C GLU A 208 -0.93 -2.98 -10.42
N PRO A 209 0.24 -3.59 -10.12
CA PRO A 209 0.57 -4.09 -8.78
C PRO A 209 0.43 -3.00 -7.71
N MET A 210 -0.10 -3.39 -6.55
CA MET A 210 -0.37 -2.55 -5.39
C MET A 210 0.07 -3.30 -4.13
N ALA A 211 0.75 -2.61 -3.22
CA ALA A 211 1.03 -3.15 -1.89
C ALA A 211 -0.26 -3.26 -1.05
N GLY A 212 -0.32 -4.20 -0.11
CA GLY A 212 -1.52 -4.43 0.71
C GLY A 212 -2.02 -3.19 1.45
N TYR A 213 -1.09 -2.39 2.00
CA TYR A 213 -1.38 -1.18 2.78
C TYR A 213 -2.07 -0.07 1.95
N LEU A 214 -1.90 -0.08 0.63
CA LEU A 214 -2.46 0.90 -0.30
C LEU A 214 -3.89 0.60 -0.74
N ALA A 215 -4.40 -0.58 -0.40
CA ALA A 215 -5.79 -0.94 -0.66
C ALA A 215 -6.73 -0.08 0.19
N THR A 216 -7.73 0.54 -0.44
CA THR A 216 -8.74 1.36 0.24
C THR A 216 -10.15 0.96 -0.13
N LEU A 217 -11.07 1.22 0.79
CA LEU A 217 -12.50 1.08 0.59
C LEU A 217 -13.25 2.15 1.36
N ALA A 218 -13.85 3.11 0.66
CA ALA A 218 -14.73 4.13 1.24
C ALA A 218 -16.19 3.75 0.96
N ILE A 219 -16.97 3.58 2.02
CA ILE A 219 -18.40 3.23 1.98
C ILE A 219 -19.21 4.32 2.69
N GLY A 220 -20.28 4.78 2.05
CA GLY A 220 -21.22 5.75 2.63
C GLY A 220 -22.12 6.41 1.59
N ASP A 221 -22.72 7.55 1.94
CA ASP A 221 -23.53 8.37 1.01
C ASP A 221 -22.65 9.28 0.14
N LEU A 222 -21.53 8.74 -0.35
CA LEU A 222 -20.47 9.52 -0.99
C LEU A 222 -20.98 10.28 -2.23
N ARG A 223 -20.64 11.56 -2.32
CA ARG A 223 -20.76 12.35 -3.55
C ARG A 223 -19.61 11.98 -4.47
N VAL A 224 -19.87 11.11 -5.45
CA VAL A 224 -18.87 10.64 -6.42
C VAL A 224 -18.95 11.49 -7.69
N THR A 225 -17.81 12.06 -8.09
CA THR A 225 -17.66 12.80 -9.36
C THR A 225 -16.70 12.05 -10.27
N SER A 226 -16.97 12.07 -11.57
CA SER A 226 -16.08 11.51 -12.58
C SER A 226 -15.72 12.57 -13.61
N SER A 227 -14.43 12.71 -13.88
CA SER A 227 -13.84 13.60 -14.88
C SER A 227 -12.69 12.88 -15.58
N ARG A 228 -11.92 13.62 -16.39
CA ARG A 228 -10.70 13.10 -17.02
C ARG A 228 -9.58 14.13 -16.92
N SER A 229 -8.33 13.66 -16.90
CA SER A 229 -7.16 14.51 -17.11
C SER A 229 -7.08 15.00 -18.56
N ALA A 230 -6.15 15.92 -18.83
CA ALA A 230 -5.82 16.35 -20.19
C ALA A 230 -5.37 15.20 -21.10
N SER A 231 -4.71 14.17 -20.55
CA SER A 231 -4.31 12.96 -21.27
C SER A 231 -5.44 11.92 -21.44
N GLY A 232 -6.64 12.23 -20.94
CA GLY A 232 -7.78 11.33 -20.97
C GLY A 232 -7.80 10.29 -19.85
N LEU A 233 -6.89 10.34 -18.87
CA LEU A 233 -6.91 9.45 -17.70
C LEU A 233 -8.23 9.62 -16.93
N PRO A 234 -8.97 8.55 -16.60
CA PRO A 234 -10.14 8.64 -15.72
C PRO A 234 -9.77 9.19 -14.34
N VAL A 235 -10.45 10.25 -13.92
CA VAL A 235 -10.31 10.83 -12.58
C VAL A 235 -11.63 10.66 -11.84
N VAL A 236 -11.62 9.97 -10.70
CA VAL A 236 -12.82 9.73 -9.90
C VAL A 236 -12.58 10.21 -8.49
N THR A 237 -13.29 11.25 -8.09
CA THR A 237 -13.24 11.80 -6.74
C THR A 237 -14.49 11.43 -5.96
N ALA A 238 -14.37 11.33 -4.64
CA ALA A 238 -15.49 11.09 -3.75
C ALA A 238 -15.38 11.98 -2.52
N ALA A 239 -16.51 12.43 -1.98
CA ALA A 239 -16.52 13.13 -0.71
C ALA A 239 -17.72 12.73 0.14
N ASP A 240 -17.52 12.66 1.44
CA ASP A 240 -18.64 12.54 2.38
C ASP A 240 -19.56 13.79 2.24
N PRO A 241 -20.90 13.63 2.26
CA PRO A 241 -21.82 14.76 2.15
C PRO A 241 -21.57 15.91 3.12
N ALA A 242 -21.05 15.63 4.32
CA ALA A 242 -20.76 16.64 5.34
C ALA A 242 -19.63 17.59 4.93
N VAL A 243 -18.73 17.15 4.04
CA VAL A 243 -17.53 17.92 3.63
C VAL A 243 -17.52 18.26 2.13
N ALA A 244 -18.38 17.63 1.34
CA ALA A 244 -18.30 17.70 -0.11
C ALA A 244 -18.41 19.11 -0.70
N GLU A 245 -19.22 20.01 -0.12
CA GLU A 245 -19.30 21.40 -0.61
C GLU A 245 -17.96 22.13 -0.42
N ARG A 246 -17.36 22.00 0.78
CA ARG A 246 -16.07 22.62 1.11
C ARG A 246 -14.92 22.03 0.29
N ALA A 247 -14.94 20.72 0.05
CA ALA A 247 -13.93 20.02 -0.74
C ALA A 247 -14.06 20.24 -2.26
N SER A 248 -15.25 20.64 -2.74
CA SER A 248 -15.58 20.68 -4.19
C SER A 248 -14.65 21.55 -5.03
N GLY A 249 -14.14 22.65 -4.47
CA GLY A 249 -13.21 23.55 -5.15
C GLY A 249 -11.93 22.85 -5.55
N LEU A 250 -11.23 22.28 -4.56
CA LEU A 250 -9.94 21.61 -4.75
C LEU A 250 -10.10 20.24 -5.44
N LEU A 251 -11.18 19.48 -5.15
CA LEU A 251 -11.45 18.21 -5.85
C LEU A 251 -11.57 18.38 -7.37
N ARG A 252 -12.11 19.51 -7.85
CA ARG A 252 -12.18 19.80 -9.30
C ARG A 252 -10.82 20.08 -9.92
N ARG A 253 -9.83 20.47 -9.13
CA ARG A 253 -8.46 20.76 -9.57
C ARG A 253 -7.53 19.55 -9.53
N VAL A 254 -7.94 18.41 -8.98
CA VAL A 254 -7.10 17.18 -8.99
C VAL A 254 -6.43 16.88 -10.35
N PRO A 255 -7.10 17.03 -11.52
CA PRO A 255 -6.43 16.87 -12.81
C PRO A 255 -5.28 17.84 -13.11
N GLU A 256 -5.32 19.07 -12.59
CA GLU A 256 -4.29 20.10 -12.71
C GLU A 256 -3.04 19.71 -11.90
N PHE A 257 -3.24 19.38 -10.63
CA PHE A 257 -2.16 18.91 -9.74
C PHE A 257 -1.50 17.65 -10.27
N LEU A 258 -2.30 16.72 -10.81
CA LEU A 258 -1.79 15.52 -11.44
C LEU A 258 -0.94 15.81 -12.68
N ALA A 259 -1.31 16.81 -13.48
CA ALA A 259 -0.54 17.23 -14.64
C ALA A 259 0.82 17.79 -14.21
N TRP A 260 0.84 18.63 -13.16
CA TRP A 260 2.09 19.13 -12.58
C TRP A 260 2.99 18.00 -12.08
N CYS A 261 2.45 17.05 -11.31
CA CYS A 261 3.22 15.88 -10.86
C CYS A 261 3.77 15.06 -12.04
N THR A 262 2.98 14.91 -13.10
CA THR A 262 3.40 14.18 -14.32
C THR A 262 4.55 14.88 -15.05
N GLU A 263 4.56 16.21 -15.09
CA GLU A 263 5.65 16.99 -15.68
C GLU A 263 6.95 16.84 -14.88
N ARG A 264 6.84 16.86 -13.54
CA ARG A 264 7.98 16.77 -12.62
C ARG A 264 8.55 15.35 -12.51
N PHE A 265 7.69 14.33 -12.39
CA PHE A 265 8.08 12.97 -12.01
C PHE A 265 7.97 11.94 -13.14
N GLY A 266 7.46 12.36 -14.31
CA GLY A 266 7.31 11.49 -15.47
C GLY A 266 5.91 10.88 -15.58
N PRO A 267 5.69 9.93 -16.50
CA PRO A 267 4.35 9.40 -16.79
C PRO A 267 3.65 8.84 -15.55
N TYR A 268 2.37 9.19 -15.37
CA TYR A 268 1.56 8.67 -14.27
C TYR A 268 1.48 7.14 -14.29
N PRO A 269 1.71 6.44 -13.16
CA PRO A 269 1.89 4.99 -13.19
C PRO A 269 0.58 4.18 -13.29
N PHE A 270 -0.60 4.74 -13.05
CA PHE A 270 -1.84 3.95 -12.89
C PHE A 270 -2.94 4.28 -13.92
N SER A 271 -3.89 3.35 -14.09
CA SER A 271 -5.01 3.47 -15.03
C SER A 271 -6.15 4.42 -14.60
N SER A 272 -6.09 4.97 -13.39
CA SER A 272 -7.02 6.00 -12.91
C SER A 272 -6.38 6.84 -11.81
N ALA A 273 -6.90 8.05 -11.59
CA ALA A 273 -6.54 8.88 -10.46
C ALA A 273 -7.80 9.37 -9.71
N GLY A 274 -7.61 10.13 -8.63
CA GLY A 274 -8.70 10.71 -7.86
C GLY A 274 -8.29 11.09 -6.45
N ALA A 275 -9.29 11.32 -5.61
CA ALA A 275 -9.15 11.64 -4.19
C ALA A 275 -10.45 11.32 -3.46
N VAL A 276 -10.37 10.96 -2.19
CA VAL A 276 -11.51 10.77 -1.29
C VAL A 276 -11.40 11.75 -0.13
N VAL A 277 -12.41 12.57 0.13
CA VAL A 277 -12.42 13.51 1.26
C VAL A 277 -13.45 13.11 2.30
N VAL A 278 -13.01 13.00 3.55
CA VAL A 278 -13.81 12.58 4.70
C VAL A 278 -13.81 13.65 5.81
N PRO A 279 -14.75 13.61 6.77
CA PRO A 279 -14.70 14.46 7.95
C PRO A 279 -13.45 14.20 8.82
N ASP A 280 -13.01 15.22 9.56
CA ASP A 280 -11.77 15.18 10.37
C ASP A 280 -11.80 14.16 11.51
N ASP A 281 -12.98 13.80 12.02
CA ASP A 281 -13.14 12.77 13.04
C ASP A 281 -13.05 11.34 12.49
N ARG A 282 -12.95 11.18 11.16
CA ARG A 282 -12.86 9.87 10.51
C ARG A 282 -11.46 9.36 10.34
N LEU A 283 -10.49 10.23 10.10
CA LEU A 283 -9.09 9.89 9.86
C LEU A 283 -8.22 11.06 10.33
N GLY A 284 -7.14 10.77 11.06
CA GLY A 284 -6.28 11.81 11.65
C GLY A 284 -5.18 12.34 10.73
N TYR A 285 -5.01 11.74 9.55
CA TYR A 285 -3.93 11.99 8.60
C TYR A 285 -4.43 11.81 7.16
N ALA A 286 -3.78 12.40 6.17
CA ALA A 286 -3.98 12.04 4.76
C ALA A 286 -3.18 10.77 4.41
N LEU A 287 -3.71 9.92 3.55
CA LEU A 287 -3.05 8.67 3.15
C LEU A 287 -3.07 8.46 1.64
N GLU A 288 -1.96 8.00 1.10
CA GLU A 288 -1.63 8.02 -0.32
C GLU A 288 -2.29 6.92 -1.15
N THR A 289 -3.32 6.25 -0.59
CA THR A 289 -3.89 5.00 -1.11
C THR A 289 -3.96 4.97 -2.64
N GLN A 290 -3.43 3.90 -3.25
CA GLN A 290 -3.08 3.90 -4.66
C GLN A 290 -4.24 4.33 -5.56
N SER A 291 -3.97 5.23 -6.50
CA SER A 291 -4.90 5.92 -7.40
C SER A 291 -5.90 6.88 -6.78
N ARG A 292 -6.16 6.86 -5.47
CA ARG A 292 -7.17 7.72 -4.81
C ARG A 292 -6.81 8.03 -3.36
N PRO A 293 -5.84 8.92 -3.11
CA PRO A 293 -5.52 9.33 -1.75
C PRO A 293 -6.75 9.78 -0.95
N VAL A 294 -6.72 9.52 0.35
CA VAL A 294 -7.81 9.82 1.28
C VAL A 294 -7.38 10.97 2.19
N PHE A 295 -8.24 11.96 2.35
CA PHE A 295 -7.95 13.16 3.13
C PHE A 295 -9.04 13.43 4.16
N PRO A 296 -8.71 13.71 5.43
CA PRO A 296 -9.58 14.50 6.28
C PRO A 296 -9.66 15.93 5.72
N LEU A 297 -10.85 16.54 5.81
CA LEU A 297 -11.09 17.87 5.23
C LEU A 297 -10.11 18.94 5.72
N GLY A 298 -9.71 18.90 6.99
CA GLY A 298 -8.81 19.83 7.63
C GLY A 298 -7.37 19.75 7.13
N GLN A 299 -7.02 18.68 6.42
CA GLN A 299 -5.72 18.51 5.74
C GLN A 299 -5.89 18.51 4.21
N PHE A 300 -7.08 18.80 3.70
CA PHE A 300 -7.33 18.84 2.26
C PHE A 300 -7.05 20.22 1.68
N ASP A 301 -5.77 20.54 1.54
CA ASP A 301 -5.24 21.74 0.89
C ASP A 301 -4.32 21.39 -0.30
N GLU A 302 -3.83 22.42 -1.01
CA GLU A 302 -3.01 22.24 -2.21
C GLU A 302 -1.68 21.53 -1.92
N THR A 303 -1.06 21.80 -0.77
CA THR A 303 0.25 21.25 -0.42
C THR A 303 0.11 19.77 -0.11
N THR A 304 -0.83 19.40 0.76
CA THR A 304 -1.10 18.00 1.09
C THR A 304 -1.59 17.24 -0.15
N LEU A 305 -2.40 17.86 -1.03
CA LEU A 305 -2.80 17.23 -2.29
C LEU A 305 -1.59 16.91 -3.18
N VAL A 306 -0.58 17.78 -3.25
CA VAL A 306 0.66 17.49 -3.98
C VAL A 306 1.42 16.34 -3.32
N HIS A 307 1.58 16.36 -1.99
CA HIS A 307 2.25 15.30 -1.23
C HIS A 307 1.65 13.93 -1.58
N GLU A 308 0.34 13.80 -1.44
CA GLU A 308 -0.38 12.56 -1.70
C GLU A 308 -0.40 12.13 -3.19
N LEU A 309 -0.33 13.08 -4.12
CA LEU A 309 -0.22 12.77 -5.54
C LEU A 309 1.21 12.39 -5.94
N ALA A 310 2.24 12.96 -5.30
CA ALA A 310 3.63 12.58 -5.51
C ALA A 310 3.87 11.13 -5.08
N HIS A 311 3.22 10.71 -4.00
CA HIS A 311 3.26 9.33 -3.54
C HIS A 311 2.80 8.29 -4.57
N GLN A 312 2.00 8.70 -5.57
CA GLN A 312 1.60 7.79 -6.65
C GLN A 312 2.82 7.26 -7.43
N TRP A 313 3.92 8.02 -7.49
CA TRP A 313 5.22 7.54 -7.96
C TRP A 313 6.04 6.95 -6.81
N PHE A 314 6.22 7.69 -5.72
CA PHE A 314 7.13 7.37 -4.61
C PHE A 314 6.40 6.84 -3.37
N GLY A 315 6.42 5.53 -3.18
CA GLY A 315 5.62 4.79 -2.19
C GLY A 315 4.62 3.84 -2.83
N ASN A 316 3.93 4.29 -3.88
CA ASN A 316 2.95 3.45 -4.57
C ASN A 316 3.51 2.69 -5.76
N SER A 317 4.08 3.39 -6.74
CA SER A 317 4.67 2.72 -7.89
C SER A 317 6.02 2.11 -7.52
N VAL A 318 6.89 2.90 -6.90
CA VAL A 318 8.13 2.45 -6.26
C VAL A 318 7.85 2.34 -4.78
N SER A 319 7.52 1.14 -4.30
CA SER A 319 7.24 0.91 -2.87
C SER A 319 8.54 0.61 -2.11
N PRO A 320 8.60 0.83 -0.79
CA PRO A 320 9.78 0.47 -0.03
C PRO A 320 10.00 -1.05 -0.06
N GLU A 321 11.26 -1.50 -0.04
CA GLU A 321 11.60 -2.91 0.15
C GLU A 321 11.33 -3.35 1.59
N SER A 322 11.68 -2.50 2.56
CA SER A 322 11.35 -2.63 3.98
C SER A 322 10.82 -1.30 4.52
N TRP A 323 10.04 -1.32 5.60
CA TRP A 323 9.58 -0.10 6.26
C TRP A 323 10.72 0.84 6.70
N GLN A 324 11.96 0.35 6.81
CA GLN A 324 13.14 1.21 7.00
C GLN A 324 13.34 2.24 5.89
N ASP A 325 12.92 1.92 4.67
CA ASP A 325 13.11 2.74 3.48
C ASP A 325 12.00 3.78 3.28
N VAL A 326 11.09 3.94 4.24
CA VAL A 326 9.89 4.80 4.11
C VAL A 326 10.22 6.27 3.89
N TRP A 327 11.44 6.73 4.21
CA TRP A 327 11.90 8.08 3.85
C TRP A 327 11.94 8.31 2.34
N LEU A 328 12.10 7.25 1.52
CA LEU A 328 12.00 7.34 0.05
C LEU A 328 10.57 7.65 -0.41
N ASN A 329 9.57 7.41 0.44
CA ASN A 329 8.19 7.80 0.19
C ASN A 329 8.00 9.24 0.66
N GLU A 330 8.13 9.45 1.98
CA GLU A 330 7.77 10.71 2.63
C GLU A 330 8.71 11.85 2.26
N GLY A 331 10.01 11.59 2.16
CA GLY A 331 11.00 12.57 1.76
C GLY A 331 10.77 13.08 0.33
N PHE A 332 10.40 12.19 -0.60
CA PHE A 332 10.04 12.59 -1.97
C PHE A 332 8.75 13.38 -2.02
N ALA A 333 7.72 12.96 -1.29
CA ALA A 333 6.44 13.64 -1.24
C ALA A 333 6.56 15.03 -0.57
N THR A 334 7.28 15.14 0.55
CA THR A 334 7.58 16.44 1.19
C THR A 334 8.45 17.32 0.30
N TYR A 335 9.39 16.76 -0.45
CA TYR A 335 10.16 17.57 -1.41
C TYR A 335 9.30 18.05 -2.59
N ALA A 336 8.29 17.27 -3.00
CA ALA A 336 7.31 17.70 -4.00
C ALA A 336 6.52 18.93 -3.52
N GLU A 337 6.17 19.01 -2.23
CA GLU A 337 5.58 20.22 -1.65
C GLU A 337 6.47 21.43 -1.86
N TRP A 338 7.78 21.31 -1.61
CA TRP A 338 8.70 22.44 -1.73
C TRP A 338 8.82 22.90 -3.19
N LEU A 339 8.86 21.96 -4.13
CA LEU A 339 8.84 22.24 -5.57
C LEU A 339 7.53 22.91 -6.00
N TRP A 340 6.39 22.44 -5.49
CA TRP A 340 5.09 23.04 -5.81
C TRP A 340 5.02 24.47 -5.32
N ARG A 341 5.46 24.75 -4.09
CA ARG A 341 5.46 26.10 -3.55
C ARG A 341 6.42 27.04 -4.29
N GLU A 342 7.53 26.53 -4.80
CA GLU A 342 8.41 27.27 -5.70
C GLU A 342 7.69 27.67 -7.00
N ASP A 343 6.94 26.74 -7.59
CA ASP A 343 6.24 26.96 -8.87
C ASP A 343 4.94 27.77 -8.74
N ALA A 344 4.17 27.55 -7.67
CA ALA A 344 2.81 28.06 -7.51
C ALA A 344 2.70 29.25 -6.55
N GLU A 345 3.62 29.38 -5.59
CA GLU A 345 3.61 30.43 -4.56
C GLU A 345 4.82 31.36 -4.63
N ASP A 346 5.73 31.18 -5.60
CA ASP A 346 7.02 31.88 -5.69
C ASP A 346 7.86 31.78 -4.39
N VAL A 347 7.71 30.68 -3.64
CA VAL A 347 8.49 30.40 -2.42
C VAL A 347 9.72 29.57 -2.79
N PRO A 348 10.94 30.12 -2.80
CA PRO A 348 12.11 29.37 -3.22
C PRO A 348 12.31 28.14 -2.34
N VAL A 349 12.69 27.00 -2.93
CA VAL A 349 12.92 25.75 -2.17
C VAL A 349 13.90 25.96 -1.01
N GLY A 350 14.90 26.84 -1.18
CA GLY A 350 15.86 27.19 -0.13
C GLY A 350 15.24 27.79 1.15
N ARG A 351 14.05 28.41 1.06
CA ARG A 351 13.30 28.88 2.23
C ARG A 351 12.69 27.70 3.01
N SER A 352 12.08 26.74 2.31
CA SER A 352 11.55 25.51 2.92
C SER A 352 12.68 24.68 3.53
N PHE A 353 13.79 24.53 2.82
CA PHE A 353 15.00 23.88 3.32
C PHE A 353 15.50 24.56 4.60
N ARG A 354 15.63 25.89 4.64
CA ARG A 354 16.09 26.60 5.84
C ARG A 354 15.16 26.37 7.03
N ALA A 355 13.84 26.45 6.82
CA ALA A 355 12.86 26.21 7.87
C ALA A 355 12.96 24.79 8.43
N ALA A 356 13.04 23.77 7.57
CA ALA A 356 13.24 22.38 7.97
C ALA A 356 14.59 22.17 8.69
N TYR A 357 15.65 22.79 8.18
CA TYR A 357 16.98 22.71 8.74
C TYR A 357 17.05 23.35 10.14
N GLU A 358 16.32 24.43 10.39
CA GLU A 358 16.25 25.15 11.67
C GLU A 358 15.40 24.45 12.74
N ASP A 359 14.54 23.51 12.35
CA ASP A 359 13.71 22.74 13.27
C ASP A 359 14.48 21.56 13.89
N ASP A 360 14.69 21.61 15.20
CA ASP A 360 15.41 20.60 15.96
C ASP A 360 14.74 19.21 15.92
N ALA A 361 13.42 19.13 15.69
CA ALA A 361 12.72 17.86 15.59
C ALA A 361 13.20 17.01 14.39
N ASN A 362 13.67 17.66 13.33
CA ASN A 362 14.19 16.99 12.12
C ASN A 362 15.56 16.35 12.33
N TRP A 363 16.19 16.57 13.48
CA TRP A 363 17.51 16.05 13.84
C TRP A 363 17.46 14.98 14.93
N ALA A 364 16.27 14.48 15.28
CA ALA A 364 16.11 13.46 16.31
C ALA A 364 16.80 12.12 15.96
N PHE A 365 16.84 11.75 14.68
CA PHE A 365 17.49 10.54 14.16
C PHE A 365 17.78 10.67 12.65
N PRO A 366 18.60 9.78 12.06
CA PRO A 366 18.80 9.73 10.61
C PRO A 366 17.56 9.19 9.87
N PRO A 367 17.13 9.78 8.73
CA PRO A 367 15.93 9.34 8.03
C PRO A 367 15.96 7.88 7.54
N ALA A 368 17.14 7.33 7.26
CA ALA A 368 17.30 5.92 6.87
C ALA A 368 17.37 4.94 8.07
N GLU A 369 17.39 5.45 9.30
CA GLU A 369 17.50 4.64 10.51
C GLU A 369 16.54 5.12 11.63
N PRO A 370 15.21 5.09 11.41
CA PRO A 370 14.26 5.33 12.48
C PRO A 370 14.51 4.40 13.69
N PRO A 371 14.48 4.90 14.95
CA PRO A 371 14.77 4.08 16.13
C PRO A 371 13.77 2.95 16.39
N GLY A 372 12.52 3.13 15.96
CA GLY A 372 11.46 2.15 16.15
C GLY A 372 10.20 2.43 15.32
N PRO A 373 9.19 1.56 15.41
CA PRO A 373 7.97 1.67 14.60
C PRO A 373 7.16 2.94 14.87
N ALA A 374 7.26 3.52 16.08
CA ALA A 374 6.62 4.79 16.41
C ALA A 374 7.29 6.01 15.75
N ASP A 375 8.53 5.84 15.25
CA ASP A 375 9.33 6.89 14.65
C ASP A 375 9.30 6.87 13.11
N LEU A 376 8.68 5.84 12.50
CA LEU A 376 8.62 5.65 11.05
C LEU A 376 7.94 6.80 10.31
N PHE A 377 7.09 7.56 10.99
CA PHE A 377 6.41 8.73 10.44
C PHE A 377 6.77 10.00 11.22
N GLY A 378 7.95 10.02 11.87
CA GLY A 378 8.46 11.17 12.59
C GLY A 378 9.05 12.24 11.66
N PRO A 379 9.23 13.49 12.13
CA PRO A 379 9.70 14.61 11.33
C PRO A 379 10.99 14.36 10.50
N PRO A 380 12.01 13.63 11.01
CA PRO A 380 13.20 13.33 10.19
C PRO A 380 12.89 12.55 8.90
N VAL A 381 11.94 11.62 8.92
CA VAL A 381 11.58 10.82 7.74
C VAL A 381 11.05 11.72 6.61
N TYR A 382 10.26 12.73 6.96
CA TYR A 382 9.66 13.69 6.04
C TYR A 382 10.65 14.81 5.65
N ALA A 383 10.89 15.73 6.57
CA ALA A 383 11.55 16.98 6.25
C ALA A 383 13.07 16.80 6.08
N ARG A 384 13.69 15.90 6.86
CA ARG A 384 15.10 15.56 6.63
C ARG A 384 15.29 14.66 5.42
N GLY A 385 14.34 13.76 5.12
CA GLY A 385 14.27 13.08 3.81
C GLY A 385 14.22 14.08 2.63
N ALA A 386 13.39 15.11 2.71
CA ALA A 386 13.34 16.18 1.71
C ALA A 386 14.64 17.01 1.65
N MET A 387 15.31 17.24 2.79
CA MET A 387 16.64 17.85 2.81
C MET A 387 17.68 17.00 2.07
N VAL A 388 17.66 15.66 2.22
CA VAL A 388 18.56 14.75 1.47
C VAL A 388 18.38 14.96 -0.03
N LEU A 389 17.14 14.99 -0.53
CA LEU A 389 16.85 15.23 -1.95
C LEU A 389 17.26 16.63 -2.41
N HIS A 390 17.10 17.64 -1.56
CA HIS A 390 17.57 18.99 -1.87
C HIS A 390 19.10 19.05 -1.99
N ARG A 391 19.82 18.35 -1.12
CA ARG A 391 21.29 18.27 -1.15
C ARG A 391 21.79 17.45 -2.33
N LEU A 392 21.07 16.39 -2.70
CA LEU A 392 21.29 15.70 -3.96
C LEU A 392 21.14 16.67 -5.14
N ARG A 393 20.03 17.42 -5.23
CA ARG A 393 19.81 18.43 -6.29
C ARG A 393 20.94 19.45 -6.36
N ALA A 394 21.39 19.96 -5.21
CA ALA A 394 22.51 20.89 -5.14
C ALA A 394 23.83 20.26 -5.61
N ALA A 395 24.06 18.97 -5.32
CA ALA A 395 25.26 18.25 -5.71
C ALA A 395 25.30 17.91 -7.20
N VAL A 396 24.18 17.56 -7.84
CA VAL A 396 24.17 17.09 -9.24
C VAL A 396 23.67 18.14 -10.24
N GLY A 397 23.04 19.21 -9.75
CA GLY A 397 22.37 20.24 -10.55
C GLY A 397 20.96 19.82 -11.01
N ASP A 398 20.12 20.80 -11.33
CA ASP A 398 18.70 20.62 -11.65
C ASP A 398 18.42 19.60 -12.75
N GLU A 399 19.13 19.69 -13.88
CA GLU A 399 18.89 18.80 -15.02
C GLU A 399 19.15 17.34 -14.67
N SER A 400 20.30 17.07 -14.03
CA SER A 400 20.66 15.72 -13.57
C SER A 400 19.71 15.24 -12.47
N PHE A 401 19.30 16.12 -11.55
CA PHE A 401 18.36 15.77 -10.48
C PHE A 401 17.02 15.30 -11.05
N PHE A 402 16.40 16.07 -11.94
CA PHE A 402 15.13 15.67 -12.54
C PHE A 402 15.28 14.49 -13.53
N ARG A 403 16.49 14.23 -14.07
CA ARG A 403 16.77 12.98 -14.79
C ARG A 403 16.77 11.79 -13.84
N ILE A 404 17.46 11.89 -12.70
CA ILE A 404 17.49 10.87 -11.64
C ILE A 404 16.07 10.59 -11.15
N VAL A 405 15.32 11.60 -10.72
CA VAL A 405 13.97 11.42 -10.16
C VAL A 405 13.02 10.73 -11.15
N ARG A 406 13.02 11.15 -12.42
CA ARG A 406 12.15 10.56 -13.46
C ARG A 406 12.60 9.16 -13.87
N GLY A 407 13.90 8.94 -13.98
CA GLY A 407 14.45 7.64 -14.32
C GLY A 407 14.26 6.62 -13.18
N TRP A 408 14.44 7.04 -11.92
CA TRP A 408 14.20 6.23 -10.73
C TRP A 408 12.77 5.69 -10.71
N ALA A 409 11.80 6.59 -10.91
CA ALA A 409 10.38 6.23 -10.97
C ALA A 409 10.04 5.33 -12.17
N ALA A 410 10.79 5.43 -13.27
CA ALA A 410 10.59 4.60 -14.46
C ALA A 410 11.22 3.21 -14.34
N GLU A 411 12.44 3.12 -13.78
CA GLU A 411 13.18 1.88 -13.62
C GLU A 411 12.55 0.95 -12.58
N HIS A 412 12.10 1.53 -11.46
CA HIS A 412 11.48 0.78 -10.36
C HIS A 412 9.95 0.77 -10.44
N ARG A 413 9.39 1.13 -11.61
CA ARG A 413 7.94 1.26 -11.81
C ARG A 413 7.21 -0.04 -11.45
N HIS A 414 6.27 0.05 -10.51
CA HIS A 414 5.50 -1.05 -9.94
C HIS A 414 6.30 -2.08 -9.11
N GLY A 415 7.56 -1.81 -8.82
CA GLY A 415 8.42 -2.65 -8.00
C GLY A 415 8.55 -2.17 -6.56
N ASN A 416 9.61 -2.65 -5.94
CA ASN A 416 10.08 -2.29 -4.63
C ASN A 416 11.55 -1.89 -4.71
N ALA A 417 11.99 -1.00 -3.84
CA ALA A 417 13.38 -0.56 -3.82
C ALA A 417 13.81 -0.17 -2.41
N SER A 418 15.09 -0.39 -2.12
CA SER A 418 15.73 -0.01 -0.86
C SER A 418 16.41 1.36 -0.96
N THR A 419 16.81 1.88 0.19
CA THR A 419 17.70 3.04 0.31
C THR A 419 19.01 2.81 -0.46
N ALA A 420 19.55 1.58 -0.44
CA ALA A 420 20.79 1.25 -1.12
C ALA A 420 20.63 1.27 -2.65
N ASP A 421 19.48 0.84 -3.17
CA ASP A 421 19.17 0.90 -4.59
C ASP A 421 19.10 2.36 -5.06
N PHE A 422 18.46 3.25 -4.28
CA PHE A 422 18.33 4.66 -4.65
C PHE A 422 19.68 5.39 -4.65
N THR A 423 20.51 5.20 -3.63
CA THR A 423 21.81 5.86 -3.54
C THR A 423 22.75 5.39 -4.66
N ALA A 424 22.79 4.08 -4.93
CA ALA A 424 23.55 3.52 -6.04
C ALA A 424 23.08 4.05 -7.41
N TYR A 425 21.75 4.06 -7.63
CA TYR A 425 21.15 4.59 -8.85
C TYR A 425 21.48 6.07 -9.07
N ALA A 426 21.40 6.89 -8.01
CA ALA A 426 21.70 8.31 -8.10
C ALA A 426 23.18 8.59 -8.43
N GLU A 427 24.10 7.78 -7.91
CA GLU A 427 25.54 7.87 -8.22
C GLU A 427 25.83 7.43 -9.66
N GLU A 428 25.24 6.32 -10.11
CA GLU A 428 25.38 5.83 -11.49
C GLU A 428 24.88 6.85 -12.52
N GLU A 429 23.67 7.36 -12.33
CA GLU A 429 23.03 8.30 -13.28
C GLU A 429 23.63 9.71 -13.27
N SER A 430 24.24 10.11 -12.15
CA SER A 430 24.93 11.40 -12.05
C SER A 430 26.41 11.32 -12.46
N GLY A 431 27.01 10.14 -12.41
CA GLY A 431 28.46 9.95 -12.56
C GLY A 431 29.27 10.65 -11.47
N ARG A 432 28.67 10.93 -10.30
CA ARG A 432 29.29 11.61 -9.16
C ARG A 432 29.36 10.69 -7.96
N ASP A 433 30.42 10.85 -7.17
CA ASP A 433 30.48 10.34 -5.81
C ASP A 433 29.59 11.21 -4.92
N LEU A 434 28.58 10.61 -4.30
CA LEU A 434 27.60 11.28 -3.45
C LEU A 434 27.74 10.84 -1.98
N GLY A 435 28.81 10.12 -1.62
CA GLY A 435 29.06 9.60 -0.29
C GLY A 435 28.96 10.67 0.81
N GLU A 436 29.56 11.84 0.61
CA GLU A 436 29.47 12.95 1.59
C GLU A 436 28.04 13.46 1.81
N VAL A 437 27.17 13.39 0.79
CA VAL A 437 25.76 13.76 0.93
C VAL A 437 25.04 12.72 1.80
N TRP A 438 25.27 11.43 1.52
CA TRP A 438 24.64 10.34 2.26
C TRP A 438 25.11 10.30 3.72
N GLU A 439 26.40 10.38 3.96
CA GLU A 439 26.98 10.37 5.31
C GLU A 439 26.46 11.54 6.16
N ALA A 440 26.38 12.74 5.59
CA ALA A 440 25.95 13.92 6.36
C ALA A 440 24.43 14.00 6.55
N TRP A 441 23.65 13.71 5.51
CA TRP A 441 22.22 14.04 5.50
C TRP A 441 21.31 12.83 5.70
N LEU A 442 21.71 11.65 5.22
CA LEU A 442 20.90 10.44 5.22
C LEU A 442 21.17 9.54 6.44
N TYR A 443 22.45 9.34 6.78
CA TYR A 443 22.88 8.45 7.87
C TYR A 443 23.45 9.18 9.10
N GLY A 444 23.90 10.43 8.96
CA GLY A 444 24.56 11.14 10.05
C GLY A 444 23.64 11.42 11.25
N GLU A 445 24.14 11.28 12.48
CA GLU A 445 23.36 11.60 13.68
C GLU A 445 23.31 13.12 13.96
N ALA A 446 24.35 13.86 13.56
CA ALA A 446 24.48 15.27 13.86
C ALA A 446 24.00 16.16 12.71
N ARG A 447 23.47 17.34 13.06
CA ARG A 447 23.19 18.43 12.14
C ARG A 447 24.47 18.90 11.44
N PRO A 448 24.61 18.74 10.11
CA PRO A 448 25.79 19.22 9.38
C PRO A 448 25.88 20.75 9.47
N PRO A 449 27.07 21.36 9.56
CA PRO A 449 27.17 22.82 9.54
C PRO A 449 26.56 23.43 8.27
N THR A 450 25.96 24.62 8.39
CA THR A 450 25.53 25.40 7.22
C THR A 450 26.75 25.74 6.38
N ALA A 451 26.84 25.15 5.18
CA ALA A 451 27.84 25.50 4.17
C ALA A 451 27.62 26.91 3.62
#